data_AF-A0A4Q6XJT5-F1
#
_entry.id   AF-A0A4Q6XJT5-F1
#
_cell.length_a   1.000
_cell.length_b   1.000
_cell.length_c   1.000
_cell.angle_alpha   90.00
_cell.angle_beta   90.00
_cell.angle_gamma   90.00
#
_symmetry.space_group_name_H-M   'P 1'
#
loop_
_entity.id
_entity.type
_entity.pdbx_description
1 polymer ?
#
loop_
_entity_poly.entity_id
_entity_poly.type
_entity_poly.pdbx_seq_one_letter_code
_entity_poly.pdbx_strand_id
1 'polypeptide(L)'
;MKNIVLALIFAGLCFVSCEKKETLTDDNDQISVETITYQNKEYPKETLFELMSKSTGEQIDRLDYDPVKEVFLIKGHAIELVPSKYIQFELLSKN
;
A
#
# COMPACT_ATOMS: atom_id res chain seq x y z
N MET A 1 11.97 -58.42 12.17
CA MET A 1 10.54 -58.18 11.85
C MET A 1 9.71 -58.43 13.10
N LYS A 2 9.18 -57.38 13.72
CA LYS A 2 8.01 -57.48 14.60
C LYS A 2 7.40 -56.08 14.72
N ASN A 3 6.32 -55.89 13.96
CA ASN A 3 5.54 -54.68 13.90
C ASN A 3 4.77 -54.56 15.22
N ILE A 4 4.86 -53.41 15.88
CA ILE A 4 3.97 -53.06 16.99
C ILE A 4 3.00 -52.03 16.42
N VAL A 5 1.79 -52.51 16.21
CA VAL A 5 0.61 -51.75 15.79
C VAL A 5 -0.35 -51.73 16.99
N LEU A 6 -1.23 -50.72 17.00
CA LEU A 6 -2.34 -50.41 17.90
C LEU A 6 -1.95 -49.56 19.12
N ALA A 7 -2.21 -48.24 19.11
CA ALA A 7 -3.50 -47.52 19.18
C ALA A 7 -3.91 -47.24 20.63
N LEU A 8 -4.32 -46.00 20.92
CA LEU A 8 -5.50 -45.66 21.74
C LEU A 8 -5.55 -44.13 22.00
N ILE A 9 -6.59 -43.52 21.42
CA ILE A 9 -7.52 -42.54 22.02
C ILE A 9 -6.90 -41.36 22.80
N PHE A 10 -7.09 -40.15 22.27
CA PHE A 10 -7.56 -39.06 23.13
C PHE A 10 -8.70 -38.32 22.44
N ALA A 11 -9.90 -38.57 22.96
CA ALA A 11 -11.07 -37.72 22.75
C ALA A 11 -10.83 -36.40 23.47
N GLY A 12 -10.84 -35.30 22.71
CA GLY A 12 -10.78 -33.94 23.22
C GLY A 12 -11.91 -33.13 22.61
N LEU A 13 -13.15 -33.42 23.03
CA LEU A 13 -14.29 -32.54 22.84
C LEU A 13 -14.13 -31.33 23.77
N CYS A 14 -13.40 -30.31 23.33
CA CYS A 14 -13.55 -28.97 23.89
C CYS A 14 -14.69 -28.28 23.15
N PHE A 15 -15.90 -28.41 23.68
CA PHE A 15 -17.00 -27.50 23.40
C PHE A 15 -16.59 -26.10 23.85
N VAL A 16 -16.00 -25.31 22.97
CA VAL A 16 -15.98 -23.86 23.15
C VAL A 16 -17.34 -23.35 22.68
N SER A 17 -18.29 -23.39 23.62
CA SER A 17 -19.50 -22.58 23.56
C SER A 17 -19.09 -21.13 23.74
N CYS A 18 -18.71 -20.45 22.66
CA CYS A 18 -18.64 -19.00 22.64
C CYS A 18 -19.84 -18.52 21.82
N GLU A 19 -20.98 -18.42 22.48
CA GLU A 19 -22.13 -17.70 21.96
C GLU A 19 -21.72 -16.25 21.69
N LYS A 20 -21.92 -15.85 20.44
CA LYS A 20 -22.36 -14.52 20.01
C LYS A 20 -21.46 -13.35 20.41
N LYS A 21 -20.65 -12.93 19.45
CA LYS A 21 -20.77 -11.56 18.93
C LYS A 21 -20.52 -11.59 17.43
N GLU A 22 -21.59 -11.29 16.69
CA GLU A 22 -21.45 -10.74 15.36
C GLU A 22 -20.51 -9.55 15.46
N THR A 23 -19.31 -9.73 14.97
CA THR A 23 -18.54 -8.62 14.44
C THR A 23 -18.15 -9.11 13.06
N LEU A 24 -19.03 -8.79 12.11
CA LEU A 24 -18.62 -8.50 10.76
C LEU A 24 -17.49 -7.47 10.90
N THR A 25 -16.28 -7.96 11.07
CA THR A 25 -15.11 -7.18 10.69
C THR A 25 -15.11 -7.37 9.20
N ASP A 26 -15.91 -6.53 8.55
CA ASP A 26 -15.79 -6.25 7.14
C ASP A 26 -14.29 -6.06 6.91
N ASP A 27 -13.70 -6.99 6.18
CA ASP A 27 -12.36 -6.93 5.58
C ASP A 27 -12.34 -5.74 4.61
N ASN A 28 -12.53 -4.54 5.15
CA ASN A 28 -12.20 -3.30 4.49
C ASN A 28 -10.75 -3.03 4.85
N ASP A 29 -9.87 -3.89 4.33
CA ASP A 29 -8.56 -3.47 3.87
C ASP A 29 -8.80 -2.37 2.82
N GLN A 30 -9.17 -1.18 3.30
CA GLN A 30 -8.91 0.04 2.60
C GLN A 30 -7.40 0.09 2.50
N ILE A 31 -6.87 -0.43 1.41
CA ILE A 31 -5.55 -0.07 0.91
C ILE A 31 -5.59 1.46 0.91
N SER A 32 -5.03 2.06 1.96
CA SER A 32 -4.98 3.51 2.09
C SER A 32 -4.05 3.95 0.98
N VAL A 33 -4.63 4.32 -0.17
CA VAL A 33 -3.88 4.87 -1.28
C VAL A 33 -3.22 6.12 -0.73
N GLU A 34 -1.91 6.06 -0.48
CA GLU A 34 -1.20 7.22 0.01
C GLU A 34 -1.30 8.32 -1.05
N THR A 35 -1.80 9.49 -0.65
CA THR A 35 -1.92 10.64 -1.54
C THR A 35 -0.91 11.72 -1.19
N ILE A 36 -0.60 12.57 -2.17
CA ILE A 36 0.09 13.84 -1.95
C ILE A 36 -0.88 14.97 -2.30
N THR A 37 -1.01 15.92 -1.38
CA THR A 37 -1.77 17.14 -1.61
C THR A 37 -0.88 18.20 -2.28
N TYR A 38 -1.23 18.60 -3.49
CA TYR A 38 -0.58 19.69 -4.23
C TYR A 38 -1.66 20.62 -4.79
N GLN A 39 -1.54 21.93 -4.56
CA GLN A 39 -2.53 22.94 -5.01
C GLN A 39 -3.99 22.58 -4.64
N ASN A 40 -4.21 22.08 -3.42
CA ASN A 40 -5.52 21.63 -2.90
C ASN A 40 -6.15 20.47 -3.68
N LYS A 41 -5.35 19.71 -4.42
CA LYS A 41 -5.76 18.47 -5.08
C LYS A 41 -4.93 17.30 -4.55
N GLU A 42 -5.56 16.16 -4.40
CA GLU A 42 -4.92 14.93 -3.96
C GLU A 42 -4.53 14.08 -5.15
N TYR A 43 -3.27 13.64 -5.17
CA TYR A 43 -2.70 12.81 -6.21
C TYR A 43 -2.27 11.47 -5.60
N PRO A 44 -2.69 10.32 -6.16
CA PRO A 44 -2.19 9.02 -5.72
C PRO A 44 -0.67 8.94 -5.89
N LYS A 45 0.05 8.61 -4.81
CA LYS A 45 1.50 8.44 -4.86
C LYS A 45 1.92 7.40 -5.89
N GLU A 46 1.20 6.29 -6.01
CA GLU A 46 1.49 5.22 -6.95
C GLU A 46 1.56 5.73 -8.40
N THR A 47 0.59 6.56 -8.82
CA THR A 47 0.59 7.16 -10.15
C THR A 47 1.78 8.10 -10.34
N LEU A 48 2.12 8.88 -9.31
CA LEU A 48 3.30 9.75 -9.34
C LEU A 48 4.59 8.95 -9.42
N PHE A 49 4.70 7.85 -8.67
CA PHE A 49 5.85 6.95 -8.69
C PHE A 49 6.07 6.36 -10.08
N GLU A 50 5.01 5.87 -10.72
CA GLU A 50 5.09 5.30 -12.06
C GLU A 50 5.55 6.34 -13.08
N LEU A 51 4.93 7.52 -13.08
CA LEU A 51 5.26 8.61 -14.00
C LEU A 51 6.69 9.10 -13.81
N MET A 52 7.11 9.31 -12.56
CA MET A 52 8.45 9.78 -12.25
C MET A 52 9.49 8.71 -12.54
N SER A 53 9.19 7.43 -12.27
CA SER A 53 10.12 6.34 -12.56
C SER A 53 10.37 6.21 -14.06
N LYS A 54 9.30 6.31 -14.87
CA LYS A 54 9.41 6.35 -16.34
C LYS A 54 10.21 7.55 -16.83
N SER A 55 10.02 8.73 -16.23
CA SER A 55 10.69 9.96 -16.65
C SER A 55 12.17 10.03 -16.24
N THR A 56 12.53 9.47 -15.10
CA THR A 56 13.89 9.53 -14.55
C THR A 56 14.72 8.32 -14.97
N GLY A 57 14.07 7.19 -15.31
CA GLY A 57 14.74 5.92 -15.53
C GLY A 57 15.16 5.22 -14.23
N GLU A 58 14.80 5.77 -13.07
CA GLU A 58 15.08 5.21 -11.75
C GLU A 58 13.78 4.67 -11.13
N GLN A 59 13.87 3.60 -10.34
CA GLN A 59 12.72 3.13 -9.58
C GLN A 59 12.48 4.09 -8.40
N ILE A 60 11.31 4.72 -8.36
CA ILE A 60 10.90 5.61 -7.28
C ILE A 60 9.84 4.90 -6.43
N ASP A 61 10.20 4.58 -5.18
CA ASP A 61 9.34 3.91 -4.21
C ASP A 61 8.99 4.81 -3.01
N ARG A 62 9.68 5.96 -2.87
CA ARG A 62 9.52 6.89 -1.76
C ARG A 62 9.57 8.33 -2.24
N LEU A 63 8.46 9.03 -2.07
CA LEU A 63 8.30 10.44 -2.44
C LEU A 63 7.75 11.23 -1.26
N ASP A 64 8.36 12.38 -1.01
CA ASP A 64 7.84 13.44 -0.16
C ASP A 64 7.53 14.69 -1.00
N TYR A 65 6.72 15.58 -0.46
CA TYR A 65 6.47 16.90 -1.03
C TYR A 65 6.99 17.97 -0.07
N ASP A 66 7.85 18.86 -0.57
CA ASP A 66 8.29 20.05 0.14
C ASP A 66 7.36 21.23 -0.25
N PRO A 67 6.46 21.68 0.65
CA PRO A 67 5.54 22.76 0.36
C PRO A 67 6.20 24.15 0.34
N VAL A 68 7.42 24.29 0.89
CA VAL A 68 8.13 25.57 0.91
C VAL A 68 8.79 25.83 -0.44
N LYS A 69 9.39 24.79 -1.01
CA LYS A 69 10.02 24.83 -2.35
C LYS A 69 9.07 24.47 -3.49
N GLU A 70 7.90 23.92 -3.17
CA GLU A 70 6.95 23.36 -4.12
C GLU A 70 7.57 22.28 -5.03
N VAL A 71 8.38 21.38 -4.46
CA VAL A 71 9.03 20.27 -5.18
C VAL A 71 8.71 18.90 -4.57
N PHE A 72 8.73 17.87 -5.42
CA PHE A 72 8.78 16.49 -4.93
C PHE A 72 10.22 16.07 -4.67
N LEU A 73 10.43 15.41 -3.53
CA LEU A 73 11.72 14.90 -3.08
C LEU A 73 11.68 13.38 -3.10
N ILE A 74 12.63 12.77 -3.82
CA ILE A 74 12.81 11.32 -3.81
C ILE A 74 13.69 10.96 -2.60
N LYS A 75 13.13 10.27 -1.60
CA LYS A 75 13.90 9.90 -0.40
C LYS A 75 15.06 8.98 -0.78
N GLY A 76 16.27 9.31 -0.32
CA GLY A 76 17.48 8.55 -0.63
C GLY A 76 18.19 9.00 -1.91
N HIS A 77 17.59 9.90 -2.68
CA HIS A 77 18.18 10.49 -3.88
C HIS A 77 18.28 12.01 -3.69
N ALA A 78 19.35 12.63 -4.19
CA ALA A 78 19.50 14.10 -4.19
C ALA A 78 18.80 14.71 -5.41
N ILE A 79 17.56 14.30 -5.66
CA ILE A 79 16.78 14.68 -6.85
C ILE A 79 15.55 15.45 -6.40
N GLU A 80 15.40 16.67 -6.91
CA GLU A 80 14.22 17.51 -6.77
C GLU A 80 13.43 17.49 -8.09
N LEU A 81 12.15 17.16 -8.02
CA LEU A 81 11.26 17.06 -9.18
C LEU A 81 10.16 18.11 -9.12
N VAL A 82 9.96 18.83 -10.23
CA VAL A 82 8.93 19.87 -10.33
C VAL A 82 7.54 19.22 -10.50
N PRO A 83 6.58 19.42 -9.57
CA PRO A 83 5.29 18.71 -9.58
C PRO A 83 4.46 18.90 -10.83
N SER A 84 4.46 20.12 -11.38
CA SER A 84 3.68 20.48 -12.57
C SER A 84 4.03 19.62 -13.80
N LYS A 85 5.26 19.10 -13.88
CA LYS A 85 5.68 18.20 -14.96
C LYS A 85 4.98 16.85 -14.91
N TYR A 86 4.59 16.36 -13.74
CA TYR A 86 4.06 15.01 -13.55
C TYR A 86 2.54 15.02 -13.38
N ILE A 87 2.04 16.04 -12.70
CA ILE A 87 0.61 16.22 -12.45
C ILE A 87 -0.17 16.52 -13.74
N GLN A 88 0.43 17.21 -14.72
CA GLN A 88 -0.22 17.45 -16.02
C GLN A 88 -0.46 16.15 -16.80
N PHE A 89 0.44 15.17 -16.71
CA PHE A 89 0.28 13.89 -17.41
C PHE A 89 -0.86 13.05 -16.83
N GLU A 90 -1.10 13.12 -15.52
CA GLU A 90 -2.21 12.40 -14.85
C GLU A 90 -3.59 12.88 -15.35
N LEU A 91 -3.71 14.17 -15.64
CA LEU A 91 -4.92 14.76 -16.22
C LEU A 91 -5.13 14.36 -17.69
N LEU A 92 -4.04 14.11 -18.43
CA LEU A 92 -4.11 13.69 -19.83
C LEU A 92 -4.36 12.19 -20.00
N SER A 93 -3.97 11.37 -19.03
CA SER A 93 -4.17 9.91 -19.08
C SER A 93 -5.58 9.45 -18.70
N LYS A 94 -6.45 10.34 -18.21
CA LYS A 94 -7.83 10.04 -17.79
C LYS A 94 -8.91 10.43 -18.81
N ASN A 95 -8.53 10.95 -19.98
CA ASN A 95 -9.41 11.20 -21.13
C ASN A 95 -9.07 10.26 -22.28
#